data_AF-A0A971KEJ4-F1
#
_entry.id   AF-A0A971KEJ4-F1
#
_cell.length_a   1.000
_cell.length_b   1.000
_cell.length_c   1.000
_cell.angle_alpha   90.00
_cell.angle_beta   90.00
_cell.angle_gamma   90.00
#
_symmetry.space_group_name_H-M   'P 1'
#
loop_
_entity.id
_entity.type
_entity.pdbx_description
1 polymer ?
#
loop_
_entity_poly.entity_id
_entity_poly.type
_entity_poly.pdbx_seq_one_letter_code
_entity_poly.pdbx_strand_id
1 'polypeptide(L)'
;MEINKLLDKLDKAETDEEIRNIGEEILEHDSNNPYGKLAIWQTMEYEDCMENLDILSEALDTIRAVVEAKTEPVAIDEDRDAEVYCTIMMNLGFCLLAKDESDDALVIAREFVNFDSEGFFPSRTLIYCCMLDLNMYREILETVESDQLESVVGEHARAIALIETDADSGEIRDAVNYAISLDPDVPFFILNIWDFPENEEDIEETMEDSMDSATYLTAAWTATDERLAAISGPTFLFGYLTERLTDEKEIKALKEGYEGVGVLDEVEEAKARISAMEEDVKDPLEVDAFALGETANILESLFSE
;
A
#
# COMPACT_ATOMS: atom_id res chain seq x y z
N MET A 1 -11.05 21.31 -33.24
CA MET A 1 -9.82 22.00 -32.77
C MET A 1 -8.61 21.15 -33.15
N GLU A 2 -7.37 21.64 -33.17
CA GLU A 2 -6.22 20.72 -33.32
C GLU A 2 -6.06 19.91 -32.02
N ILE A 3 -5.80 18.61 -32.12
CA ILE A 3 -5.77 17.71 -30.96
C ILE A 3 -4.77 18.16 -29.88
N ASN A 4 -3.61 18.68 -30.28
CA ASN A 4 -2.62 19.22 -29.34
C ASN A 4 -3.17 20.38 -28.49
N LYS A 5 -4.07 21.22 -29.05
CA LYS A 5 -4.69 22.31 -28.30
C LYS A 5 -5.77 21.81 -27.34
N LEU A 6 -6.38 20.66 -27.63
CA LEU A 6 -7.29 19.98 -26.70
C LEU A 6 -6.50 19.39 -25.54
N LEU A 7 -5.38 18.73 -25.82
CA LEU A 7 -4.49 18.19 -24.78
C LEU A 7 -3.94 19.31 -23.87
N ASP A 8 -3.46 20.42 -24.44
CA ASP A 8 -2.98 21.57 -23.64
C ASP A 8 -4.07 22.25 -22.79
N LYS A 9 -5.35 22.02 -23.12
CA LYS A 9 -6.49 22.43 -22.29
C LYS A 9 -6.81 21.40 -21.23
N LEU A 10 -6.73 20.12 -21.56
CA LEU A 10 -6.94 19.01 -20.64
C LEU A 10 -5.97 19.11 -19.46
N ASP A 11 -4.69 19.37 -19.72
CA ASP A 11 -3.65 19.60 -18.70
C ASP A 11 -3.94 20.78 -17.74
N LYS A 12 -4.90 21.65 -18.08
CA LYS A 12 -5.25 22.87 -17.32
C LYS A 12 -6.68 22.86 -16.80
N ALA A 13 -7.43 21.78 -17.05
CA ALA A 13 -8.78 21.67 -16.57
C ALA A 13 -8.78 21.51 -15.04
N GLU A 14 -9.68 22.20 -14.37
CA GLU A 14 -9.73 22.22 -12.89
C GLU A 14 -10.97 21.51 -12.34
N THR A 15 -11.89 21.09 -13.22
CA THR A 15 -13.17 20.47 -12.83
C THR A 15 -13.49 19.25 -13.69
N ASP A 16 -14.21 18.29 -13.11
CA ASP A 16 -14.65 17.07 -13.81
C ASP A 16 -15.52 17.39 -15.03
N GLU A 17 -16.35 18.44 -14.95
CA GLU A 17 -17.16 18.89 -16.10
C GLU A 17 -16.26 19.39 -17.25
N GLU A 18 -15.19 20.13 -16.95
CA GLU A 18 -14.23 20.57 -17.97
C GLU A 18 -13.44 19.40 -18.55
N ILE A 19 -12.92 18.50 -17.71
CA ILE A 19 -12.18 17.30 -18.11
C ILE A 19 -13.05 16.45 -19.04
N ARG A 20 -14.30 16.19 -18.65
CA ARG A 20 -15.26 15.40 -19.43
C ARG A 20 -15.55 16.03 -20.78
N ASN A 21 -15.91 17.31 -20.82
CA ASN A 21 -16.23 18.01 -22.06
C ASN A 21 -15.04 18.02 -23.04
N ILE A 22 -13.81 18.22 -22.54
CA ILE A 22 -12.59 18.18 -23.35
C ILE A 22 -12.32 16.75 -23.86
N GLY A 23 -12.51 15.75 -22.99
CA GLY A 23 -12.41 14.33 -23.35
C GLY A 23 -13.38 13.94 -24.48
N GLU A 24 -14.63 14.40 -24.40
CA GLU A 24 -15.64 14.17 -25.45
C GLU A 24 -15.21 14.82 -26.77
N GLU A 25 -14.76 16.08 -26.76
CA GLU A 25 -14.24 16.76 -27.95
C GLU A 25 -13.04 16.02 -28.58
N ILE A 26 -12.13 15.47 -27.76
CA ILE A 26 -11.01 14.65 -28.22
C ILE A 26 -11.52 13.39 -28.93
N LEU A 27 -12.49 12.69 -28.34
CA LEU A 27 -13.04 11.45 -28.89
C LEU A 27 -13.90 11.66 -30.14
N GLU A 28 -14.52 12.84 -30.31
CA GLU A 28 -15.16 13.23 -31.57
C GLU A 28 -14.13 13.37 -32.71
N HIS A 29 -12.92 13.81 -32.39
CA HIS A 29 -11.83 13.94 -33.35
C HIS A 29 -11.14 12.62 -33.66
N ASP A 30 -10.88 11.81 -32.63
CA ASP A 30 -10.28 10.49 -32.71
C ASP A 30 -10.84 9.61 -31.59
N SER A 31 -11.76 8.70 -31.96
CA SER A 31 -12.47 7.85 -31.00
C SER A 31 -11.57 6.85 -30.26
N ASN A 32 -10.35 6.62 -30.76
CA ASN A 32 -9.38 5.72 -30.12
C ASN A 32 -8.31 6.49 -29.34
N ASN A 33 -8.44 7.81 -29.20
CA ASN A 33 -7.44 8.61 -28.53
C ASN A 33 -7.36 8.26 -27.02
N PRO A 34 -6.17 7.86 -26.50
CA PRO A 34 -6.05 7.37 -25.13
C PRO A 34 -6.29 8.46 -24.08
N TYR A 35 -5.89 9.71 -24.36
CA TYR A 35 -6.12 10.84 -23.44
C TYR A 35 -7.62 11.14 -23.29
N GLY A 36 -8.37 11.12 -24.40
CA GLY A 36 -9.82 11.29 -24.37
C GLY A 36 -10.51 10.18 -23.57
N LYS A 37 -10.10 8.91 -23.78
CA LYS A 37 -10.65 7.76 -23.05
C LYS A 37 -10.37 7.83 -21.55
N LEU A 38 -9.13 8.14 -21.17
CA LEU A 38 -8.75 8.31 -19.77
C LEU A 38 -9.54 9.46 -19.11
N ALA A 39 -9.64 10.62 -19.76
CA ALA A 39 -10.39 11.77 -19.26
C ALA A 39 -11.89 11.45 -19.03
N ILE A 40 -12.50 10.69 -19.94
CA ILE A 40 -13.90 10.26 -19.77
C ILE A 40 -14.02 9.27 -18.61
N TRP A 41 -13.13 8.29 -18.52
CA TRP A 41 -13.17 7.30 -17.46
C TRP A 41 -12.96 7.92 -16.07
N GLN A 42 -12.01 8.84 -15.91
CA GLN A 42 -11.72 9.51 -14.63
C GLN A 42 -12.86 10.39 -14.10
N THR A 43 -13.81 10.76 -14.96
CA THR A 43 -14.98 11.60 -14.58
C THR A 43 -16.25 10.77 -14.39
N MET A 44 -16.13 9.44 -14.38
CA MET A 44 -17.22 8.53 -14.05
C MET A 44 -17.28 8.31 -12.54
N GLU A 45 -18.48 7.98 -12.06
CA GLU A 45 -18.65 7.48 -10.70
C GLU A 45 -18.02 6.08 -10.55
N TYR A 46 -17.65 5.69 -9.34
CA TYR A 46 -16.97 4.42 -9.07
C TYR A 46 -17.67 3.19 -9.69
N GLU A 47 -19.00 3.09 -9.54
CA GLU A 47 -19.77 1.97 -10.10
C GLU A 47 -19.65 1.91 -11.65
N ASP A 48 -19.71 3.08 -12.31
CA ASP A 48 -19.57 3.19 -13.75
C ASP A 48 -18.14 2.87 -14.21
N CYS A 49 -17.12 3.33 -13.47
CA CYS A 49 -15.71 3.00 -13.72
C CYS A 49 -15.49 1.47 -13.80
N MET A 50 -16.06 0.74 -12.84
CA MET A 50 -15.91 -0.72 -12.70
C MET A 50 -16.64 -1.51 -13.79
N GLU A 51 -17.70 -0.94 -14.38
CA GLU A 51 -18.43 -1.53 -15.50
C GLU A 51 -17.79 -1.24 -16.87
N ASN A 52 -16.95 -0.20 -16.97
CA ASN A 52 -16.39 0.29 -18.25
C ASN A 52 -14.85 0.18 -18.33
N LEU A 53 -14.26 -0.90 -17.80
CA LEU A 53 -12.80 -1.13 -17.84
C LEU A 53 -12.26 -1.38 -19.26
N ASP A 54 -13.11 -1.75 -20.22
CA ASP A 54 -12.76 -1.87 -21.63
C ASP A 54 -12.26 -0.54 -22.20
N ILE A 55 -12.79 0.61 -21.73
CA ILE A 55 -12.30 1.94 -22.12
C ILE A 55 -10.81 2.10 -21.77
N LEU A 56 -10.41 1.70 -20.56
CA LEU A 56 -9.01 1.75 -20.13
C LEU A 56 -8.15 0.72 -20.86
N SER A 57 -8.66 -0.49 -21.08
CA SER A 57 -7.93 -1.52 -21.83
C SER A 57 -7.62 -1.07 -23.27
N GLU A 58 -8.60 -0.50 -23.97
CA GLU A 58 -8.39 0.02 -25.33
C GLU A 58 -7.47 1.26 -25.34
N ALA A 59 -7.55 2.11 -24.31
CA ALA A 59 -6.65 3.24 -24.15
C ALA A 59 -5.20 2.76 -23.92
N LEU A 60 -5.02 1.73 -23.09
CA LEU A 60 -3.73 1.12 -22.77
C LEU A 60 -3.04 0.59 -24.04
N ASP A 61 -3.76 -0.17 -24.85
CA ASP A 61 -3.23 -0.69 -26.12
C ASP A 61 -2.76 0.42 -27.06
N THR A 62 -3.49 1.55 -27.08
CA THR A 62 -3.16 2.68 -27.94
C THR A 62 -1.95 3.45 -27.43
N ILE A 63 -1.91 3.79 -26.14
CA ILE A 63 -0.79 4.54 -25.55
C ILE A 63 0.48 3.70 -25.47
N ARG A 64 0.39 2.38 -25.25
CA ARG A 64 1.52 1.45 -25.25
C ARG A 64 2.30 1.55 -26.56
N ALA A 65 1.59 1.53 -27.70
CA ALA A 65 2.22 1.65 -29.01
C ALA A 65 2.93 3.01 -29.21
N VAL A 66 2.44 4.09 -28.58
CA VAL A 66 3.08 5.42 -28.62
C VAL A 66 4.37 5.41 -27.81
N VAL A 67 4.33 4.87 -26.58
CA VAL A 67 5.49 4.79 -25.68
C VAL A 67 6.57 3.87 -26.25
N GLU A 68 6.20 2.68 -26.75
CA GLU A 68 7.14 1.73 -27.38
C GLU A 68 7.82 2.30 -28.64
N ALA A 69 7.18 3.24 -29.33
CA ALA A 69 7.76 3.88 -30.52
C ALA A 69 8.84 4.92 -30.18
N LYS A 70 9.01 5.29 -28.91
CA LYS A 70 10.01 6.27 -28.46
C LYS A 70 11.41 5.65 -28.51
N THR A 71 12.37 6.42 -29.01
CA THR A 71 13.75 5.95 -29.23
C THR A 71 14.69 6.25 -28.08
N GLU A 72 14.30 7.14 -27.17
CA GLU A 72 15.07 7.52 -25.99
C GLU A 72 14.33 7.04 -24.73
N PRO A 73 15.04 6.72 -23.64
CA PRO A 73 14.41 6.44 -22.35
C PRO A 73 13.46 7.58 -21.96
N VAL A 74 12.28 7.21 -21.50
CA VAL A 74 11.21 8.16 -21.19
C VAL A 74 11.28 8.50 -19.71
N ALA A 75 11.46 9.78 -19.39
CA ALA A 75 11.32 10.27 -18.02
C ALA A 75 9.82 10.49 -17.76
N ILE A 76 9.26 9.77 -16.79
CA ILE A 76 7.81 9.74 -16.54
C ILE A 76 7.28 11.13 -16.16
N ASP A 77 8.05 11.88 -15.37
CA ASP A 77 7.72 13.22 -14.86
C ASP A 77 7.85 14.34 -15.91
N GLU A 78 8.51 14.09 -17.03
CA GLU A 78 8.71 15.06 -18.11
C GLU A 78 7.92 14.73 -19.39
N ASP A 79 7.23 13.58 -19.43
CA ASP A 79 6.59 13.06 -20.64
C ASP A 79 5.11 12.68 -20.41
N ARG A 80 4.22 13.49 -21.00
CA ARG A 80 2.76 13.31 -20.93
C ARG A 80 2.30 11.89 -21.32
N ASP A 81 2.95 11.26 -22.30
CA ASP A 81 2.51 9.95 -22.78
C ASP A 81 2.87 8.86 -21.77
N ALA A 82 4.02 9.01 -21.10
CA ALA A 82 4.44 8.12 -20.02
C ALA A 82 3.57 8.24 -18.79
N GLU A 83 3.26 9.47 -18.39
CA GLU A 83 2.34 9.74 -17.27
C GLU A 83 0.96 9.13 -17.52
N VAL A 84 0.40 9.34 -18.73
CA VAL A 84 -0.88 8.75 -19.13
C VAL A 84 -0.81 7.23 -19.18
N TYR A 85 0.31 6.67 -19.64
CA TYR A 85 0.52 5.23 -19.70
C TYR A 85 0.53 4.61 -18.30
N CYS A 86 1.30 5.17 -17.37
CA CYS A 86 1.31 4.78 -15.95
C CYS A 86 -0.07 4.94 -15.31
N THR A 87 -0.75 6.06 -15.57
CA THR A 87 -2.08 6.34 -15.00
C THR A 87 -3.11 5.31 -15.45
N ILE A 88 -3.11 4.92 -16.73
CA ILE A 88 -4.01 3.87 -17.24
C ILE A 88 -3.67 2.52 -16.62
N MET A 89 -2.39 2.12 -16.55
CA MET A 89 -1.98 0.85 -15.92
C MET A 89 -2.35 0.80 -14.44
N MET A 90 -2.15 1.89 -13.70
CA MET A 90 -2.54 2.01 -12.30
C MET A 90 -4.04 1.77 -12.11
N ASN A 91 -4.87 2.57 -12.79
CA ASN A 91 -6.33 2.48 -12.64
C ASN A 91 -6.87 1.13 -13.11
N LEU A 92 -6.43 0.66 -14.29
CA LEU A 92 -6.87 -0.64 -14.81
C LEU A 92 -6.45 -1.78 -13.87
N GLY A 93 -5.20 -1.78 -13.40
CA GLY A 93 -4.65 -2.82 -12.54
C GLY A 93 -5.40 -2.92 -11.21
N PHE A 94 -5.60 -1.81 -10.49
CA PHE A 94 -6.33 -1.81 -9.22
C PHE A 94 -7.82 -2.14 -9.41
N CYS A 95 -8.46 -1.68 -10.49
CA CYS A 95 -9.85 -2.05 -10.77
C CYS A 95 -9.99 -3.54 -11.10
N LEU A 96 -9.07 -4.15 -11.85
CA LEU A 96 -9.07 -5.59 -12.09
C LEU A 96 -8.89 -6.36 -10.77
N LEU A 97 -7.97 -5.92 -9.91
CA LEU A 97 -7.78 -6.50 -8.58
C LEU A 97 -9.07 -6.43 -7.74
N ALA A 98 -9.73 -5.28 -7.71
CA ALA A 98 -10.99 -5.08 -7.00
C ALA A 98 -12.17 -5.91 -7.56
N LYS A 99 -12.04 -6.47 -8.77
CA LYS A 99 -13.01 -7.41 -9.38
C LYS A 99 -12.64 -8.88 -9.19
N ASP A 100 -11.64 -9.18 -8.37
CA ASP A 100 -11.05 -10.51 -8.22
C ASP A 100 -10.50 -11.07 -9.56
N GLU A 101 -10.10 -10.21 -10.50
CA GLU A 101 -9.47 -10.58 -11.78
C GLU A 101 -7.93 -10.56 -11.65
N SER A 102 -7.40 -11.16 -10.57
CA SER A 102 -6.00 -11.02 -10.14
C SER A 102 -4.97 -11.52 -11.17
N ASP A 103 -5.30 -12.52 -11.99
CA ASP A 103 -4.43 -12.99 -13.09
C ASP A 103 -4.20 -11.89 -14.16
N ASP A 104 -5.27 -11.20 -14.57
CA ASP A 104 -5.21 -10.12 -15.55
C ASP A 104 -4.56 -8.87 -14.92
N ALA A 105 -4.87 -8.58 -13.66
CA ALA A 105 -4.20 -7.52 -12.90
C ALA A 105 -2.69 -7.75 -12.80
N LEU A 106 -2.23 -8.99 -12.57
CA LEU A 106 -0.81 -9.34 -12.50
C LEU A 106 -0.08 -9.07 -13.83
N VAL A 107 -0.73 -9.30 -14.97
CA VAL A 107 -0.14 -8.99 -16.28
C VAL A 107 0.13 -7.48 -16.40
N ILE A 108 -0.84 -6.65 -16.03
CA ILE A 108 -0.70 -5.19 -16.01
C ILE A 108 0.38 -4.76 -15.00
N ALA A 109 0.35 -5.33 -13.79
CA ALA A 109 1.29 -4.98 -12.73
C ALA A 109 2.76 -5.26 -13.10
N ARG A 110 3.03 -6.37 -13.79
CA ARG A 110 4.39 -6.72 -14.24
C ARG A 110 4.91 -5.75 -15.31
N GLU A 111 4.03 -5.33 -16.22
CA GLU A 111 4.36 -4.29 -17.19
C GLU A 111 4.61 -2.96 -16.50
N PHE A 112 3.75 -2.61 -15.54
CA PHE A 112 3.79 -1.35 -14.82
C PHE A 112 5.06 -1.19 -14.00
N VAL A 113 5.42 -2.15 -13.15
CA VAL A 113 6.62 -2.07 -12.30
C VAL A 113 7.92 -2.01 -13.10
N ASN A 114 7.94 -2.64 -14.28
CA ASN A 114 9.10 -2.60 -15.17
C ASN A 114 9.25 -1.24 -15.88
N PHE A 115 8.13 -0.54 -16.12
CA PHE A 115 8.15 0.80 -16.71
C PHE A 115 8.41 1.89 -15.65
N ASP A 116 7.77 1.79 -14.49
CA ASP A 116 7.93 2.68 -13.34
C ASP A 116 9.13 2.27 -12.48
N SER A 117 10.33 2.29 -13.07
CA SER A 117 11.55 1.84 -12.37
C SER A 117 11.94 2.74 -11.20
N GLU A 118 11.55 4.01 -11.22
CA GLU A 118 11.89 5.02 -10.20
C GLU A 118 10.83 5.15 -9.09
N GLY A 119 9.67 4.48 -9.23
CA GLY A 119 8.64 4.45 -8.20
C GLY A 119 7.84 5.75 -8.10
N PHE A 120 7.57 6.42 -9.22
CA PHE A 120 6.69 7.60 -9.27
C PHE A 120 5.23 7.25 -9.04
N PHE A 121 4.88 5.98 -9.26
CA PHE A 121 3.52 5.46 -9.10
C PHE A 121 3.51 4.27 -8.13
N PRO A 122 2.34 3.88 -7.60
CA PRO A 122 2.19 2.71 -6.71
C PRO A 122 2.29 1.35 -7.46
N SER A 123 3.18 1.23 -8.44
CA SER A 123 3.37 0.02 -9.25
C SER A 123 3.80 -1.19 -8.42
N ARG A 124 4.62 -0.96 -7.38
CA ARG A 124 5.08 -1.97 -6.41
C ARG A 124 3.95 -2.45 -5.52
N THR A 125 3.12 -1.54 -5.02
CA THR A 125 1.91 -1.89 -4.27
C THR A 125 1.04 -2.83 -5.09
N LEU A 126 0.75 -2.49 -6.34
CA LEU A 126 -0.10 -3.32 -7.21
C LEU A 126 0.47 -4.73 -7.43
N ILE A 127 1.76 -4.86 -7.77
CA ILE A 127 2.35 -6.18 -8.04
C ILE A 127 2.35 -7.07 -6.79
N TYR A 128 2.66 -6.53 -5.61
CA TYR A 128 2.64 -7.32 -4.37
C TYR A 128 1.21 -7.74 -3.99
N CYS A 129 0.22 -6.88 -4.18
CA CYS A 129 -1.19 -7.25 -3.95
C CYS A 129 -1.63 -8.38 -4.88
N CYS A 130 -1.33 -8.28 -6.18
CA CYS A 130 -1.65 -9.35 -7.15
C CYS A 130 -1.00 -10.69 -6.75
N MET A 131 0.28 -10.65 -6.34
CA MET A 131 0.99 -11.86 -5.92
C MET A 131 0.44 -12.45 -4.61
N LEU A 132 -0.03 -11.62 -3.67
CA LEU A 132 -0.69 -12.08 -2.45
C LEU A 132 -2.01 -12.79 -2.75
N ASP A 133 -2.87 -12.20 -3.58
CA ASP A 133 -4.15 -12.81 -4.00
C ASP A 133 -3.95 -14.17 -4.69
N LEU A 134 -2.91 -14.24 -5.53
CA LEU A 134 -2.56 -15.45 -6.27
C LEU A 134 -1.70 -16.44 -5.46
N ASN A 135 -1.41 -16.12 -4.19
CA ASN A 135 -0.62 -16.96 -3.27
C ASN A 135 0.79 -17.30 -3.82
N MET A 136 1.42 -16.34 -4.50
CA MET A 136 2.71 -16.50 -5.18
C MET A 136 3.90 -16.27 -4.22
N TYR A 137 3.86 -16.86 -3.04
CA TYR A 137 4.76 -16.52 -1.92
C TYR A 137 6.25 -16.63 -2.25
N ARG A 138 6.66 -17.64 -3.02
CA ARG A 138 8.06 -17.75 -3.44
C ARG A 138 8.49 -16.63 -4.38
N GLU A 139 7.62 -16.22 -5.30
CA GLU A 139 7.90 -15.11 -6.21
C GLU A 139 7.93 -13.78 -5.46
N ILE A 140 7.11 -13.61 -4.41
CA ILE A 140 7.20 -12.44 -3.52
C ILE A 140 8.60 -12.34 -2.90
N LEU A 141 9.11 -13.44 -2.31
CA LEU A 141 10.45 -13.45 -1.70
C LEU A 141 11.55 -13.13 -2.71
N GLU A 142 11.49 -13.72 -3.91
CA GLU A 142 12.46 -13.44 -4.99
C GLU A 142 12.36 -11.98 -5.48
N THR A 143 11.16 -11.43 -5.56
CA THR A 143 10.91 -10.06 -6.03
C THR A 143 11.49 -9.06 -5.04
N VAL A 144 11.16 -9.18 -3.74
CA VAL A 144 11.64 -8.27 -2.69
C VAL A 144 13.16 -8.27 -2.59
N GLU A 145 13.83 -9.43 -2.71
CA GLU A 145 15.30 -9.51 -2.70
C GLU A 145 15.97 -8.75 -3.86
N SER A 146 15.25 -8.60 -4.98
CA SER A 146 15.77 -7.98 -6.20
C SER A 146 15.32 -6.53 -6.38
N ASP A 147 14.32 -6.08 -5.62
CA ASP A 147 13.79 -4.72 -5.69
C ASP A 147 14.78 -3.74 -5.06
N GLN A 148 15.03 -2.63 -5.74
CA GLN A 148 15.91 -1.56 -5.26
C GLN A 148 15.15 -0.48 -4.51
N LEU A 149 13.81 -0.48 -4.63
CA LEU A 149 12.93 0.49 -3.99
C LEU A 149 12.04 -0.26 -3.01
N GLU A 150 12.38 -0.14 -1.74
CA GLU A 150 11.59 -0.69 -0.65
C GLU A 150 10.18 -0.07 -0.62
N SER A 151 9.18 -0.88 -0.32
CA SER A 151 7.80 -0.42 -0.11
C SER A 151 7.16 -1.12 1.09
N VAL A 152 6.28 -0.40 1.80
CA VAL A 152 5.54 -0.90 2.98
C VAL A 152 4.79 -2.19 2.62
N VAL A 153 4.01 -2.16 1.54
CA VAL A 153 3.25 -3.34 1.07
C VAL A 153 4.17 -4.50 0.68
N GLY A 154 5.35 -4.22 0.11
CA GLY A 154 6.34 -5.24 -0.22
C GLY A 154 6.88 -5.99 0.98
N GLU A 155 7.27 -5.28 2.05
CA GLU A 155 7.78 -5.94 3.27
C GLU A 155 6.67 -6.64 4.05
N HIS A 156 5.44 -6.12 4.05
CA HIS A 156 4.30 -6.87 4.58
C HIS A 156 4.02 -8.14 3.76
N ALA A 157 4.12 -8.07 2.43
CA ALA A 157 3.98 -9.24 1.57
C ALA A 157 5.09 -10.28 1.83
N ARG A 158 6.33 -9.83 2.07
CA ARG A 158 7.45 -10.69 2.47
C ARG A 158 7.17 -11.39 3.80
N ALA A 159 6.71 -10.67 4.81
CA ALA A 159 6.36 -11.25 6.11
C ALA A 159 5.27 -12.33 5.97
N ILE A 160 4.22 -12.07 5.19
CA ILE A 160 3.19 -13.06 4.88
C ILE A 160 3.78 -14.25 4.13
N ALA A 161 4.63 -14.03 3.13
CA ALA A 161 5.25 -15.09 2.35
C ALA A 161 6.13 -16.01 3.21
N LEU A 162 6.84 -15.46 4.20
CA LEU A 162 7.63 -16.25 5.16
C LEU A 162 6.76 -17.13 6.06
N ILE A 163 5.63 -16.62 6.52
CA ILE A 163 4.63 -17.41 7.27
C ILE A 163 4.14 -18.57 6.41
N GLU A 164 3.72 -18.28 5.18
CA GLU A 164 3.11 -19.26 4.28
C GLU A 164 4.11 -20.28 3.71
N THR A 165 5.40 -20.00 3.82
CA THR A 165 6.46 -20.92 3.44
C THR A 165 7.08 -21.66 4.62
N ASP A 166 6.51 -21.51 5.82
CA ASP A 166 6.95 -22.18 7.06
C ASP A 166 8.43 -21.89 7.37
N ALA A 167 8.81 -20.61 7.24
CA ALA A 167 10.13 -20.13 7.59
C ALA A 167 10.40 -20.23 9.11
N ASP A 168 11.66 -20.09 9.52
CA ASP A 168 12.01 -20.13 10.95
C ASP A 168 11.28 -19.01 11.71
N SER A 169 10.78 -19.31 12.92
CA SER A 169 9.95 -18.37 13.69
C SER A 169 10.64 -17.04 13.99
N GLY A 170 11.97 -17.06 14.16
CA GLY A 170 12.78 -15.84 14.30
C GLY A 170 12.79 -15.00 13.03
N GLU A 171 12.87 -15.63 11.86
CA GLU A 171 12.85 -14.93 10.56
C GLU A 171 11.48 -14.30 10.29
N ILE A 172 10.40 -15.02 10.58
CA ILE A 172 9.03 -14.49 10.50
C ILE A 172 8.87 -13.27 11.40
N ARG A 173 9.27 -13.39 12.67
CA ARG A 173 9.17 -12.30 13.66
C ARG A 173 9.95 -11.07 13.21
N ASP A 174 11.19 -11.26 12.76
CA ASP A 174 12.05 -10.17 12.32
C ASP A 174 11.46 -9.47 11.09
N ALA A 175 10.90 -10.23 10.14
CA ALA A 175 10.23 -9.67 8.96
C ALA A 175 8.94 -8.93 9.31
N VAL A 176 8.11 -9.45 10.21
CA VAL A 176 6.91 -8.76 10.69
C VAL A 176 7.30 -7.45 11.37
N ASN A 177 8.27 -7.47 12.29
CA ASN A 177 8.70 -6.28 13.00
C ASN A 177 9.33 -5.24 12.05
N TYR A 178 10.04 -5.70 11.01
CA TYR A 178 10.59 -4.83 9.99
C TYR A 178 9.49 -4.17 9.15
N ALA A 179 8.48 -4.92 8.70
CA ALA A 179 7.35 -4.36 7.96
C ALA A 179 6.62 -3.28 8.78
N ILE A 180 6.36 -3.54 10.07
CA ILE A 180 5.77 -2.56 11.00
C ILE A 180 6.69 -1.33 11.16
N SER A 181 8.01 -1.49 11.09
CA SER A 181 8.92 -0.35 11.24
C SER A 181 8.94 0.62 10.06
N LEU A 182 8.48 0.19 8.88
CA LEU A 182 8.36 1.08 7.72
C LEU A 182 7.16 2.02 7.84
N ASP A 183 6.06 1.52 8.41
CA ASP A 183 4.88 2.30 8.75
C ASP A 183 4.20 1.69 9.99
N PRO A 184 4.46 2.25 11.19
CA PRO A 184 3.93 1.71 12.44
C PRO A 184 2.41 1.83 12.58
N ASP A 185 1.76 2.67 11.78
CA ASP A 185 0.33 2.97 11.91
C ASP A 185 -0.53 1.98 11.10
N VAL A 186 -0.02 1.46 9.97
CA VAL A 186 -0.68 0.45 9.11
C VAL A 186 -1.30 -0.73 9.88
N PRO A 187 -0.59 -1.40 10.81
CA PRO A 187 -1.16 -2.54 11.54
C PRO A 187 -2.34 -2.18 12.44
N PHE A 188 -2.43 -0.94 12.94
CA PHE A 188 -3.55 -0.52 13.79
C PHE A 188 -4.86 -0.47 13.00
N PHE A 189 -4.81 -0.03 11.75
CA PHE A 189 -5.94 -0.08 10.83
C PHE A 189 -6.30 -1.51 10.42
N ILE A 190 -5.30 -2.33 10.05
CA ILE A 190 -5.52 -3.75 9.67
C ILE A 190 -6.25 -4.53 10.78
N LEU A 191 -5.89 -4.27 12.04
CA LEU A 191 -6.47 -4.93 13.21
C LEU A 191 -7.78 -4.29 13.71
N ASN A 192 -8.25 -3.22 13.07
CA ASN A 192 -9.37 -2.40 13.52
C ASN A 192 -9.22 -1.90 14.97
N ILE A 193 -7.98 -1.60 15.38
CA ILE A 193 -7.71 -0.88 16.64
C ILE A 193 -8.03 0.60 16.43
N TRP A 194 -7.67 1.13 15.26
CA TRP A 194 -8.07 2.44 14.78
C TRP A 194 -9.15 2.27 13.72
N ASP A 195 -10.18 3.12 13.79
CA ASP A 195 -11.24 3.17 12.79
C ASP A 195 -10.78 3.97 11.57
N PHE A 196 -11.20 3.55 10.38
CA PHE A 196 -11.12 4.40 9.19
C PHE A 196 -12.08 5.59 9.36
N PRO A 197 -11.63 6.84 9.17
CA PRO A 197 -12.52 8.00 9.17
C PRO A 197 -13.70 7.83 8.21
N GLU A 198 -14.90 8.25 8.63
CA GLU A 198 -16.11 8.13 7.78
C GLU A 198 -16.13 9.13 6.62
N ASN A 199 -15.41 10.26 6.74
CA ASN A 199 -15.33 11.30 5.72
C ASN A 199 -13.87 11.58 5.33
N GLU A 200 -13.63 11.83 4.04
CA GLU A 200 -12.31 12.21 3.53
C GLU A 200 -11.78 13.51 4.18
N GLU A 201 -12.66 14.47 4.51
CA GLU A 201 -12.27 15.72 5.19
C GLU A 201 -11.72 15.50 6.61
N ASP A 202 -11.98 14.34 7.21
CA ASP A 202 -11.50 13.95 8.54
C ASP A 202 -10.17 13.16 8.48
N ILE A 203 -9.67 12.84 7.29
CA ILE A 203 -8.39 12.17 7.09
C ILE A 203 -7.27 13.20 7.23
N GLU A 204 -6.37 12.99 8.20
CA GLU A 204 -5.14 13.77 8.28
C GLU A 204 -4.24 13.38 7.10
N GLU A 205 -3.68 14.37 6.38
CA GLU A 205 -2.78 14.14 5.22
C GLU A 205 -1.63 13.17 5.54
N THR A 206 -1.17 13.15 6.79
CA THR A 206 -0.12 12.24 7.26
C THR A 206 -0.56 10.79 7.45
N MET A 207 -1.87 10.51 7.43
CA MET A 207 -2.45 9.18 7.64
C MET A 207 -2.95 8.53 6.34
N GLU A 208 -3.03 9.29 5.24
CA GLU A 208 -3.56 8.83 3.96
C GLU A 208 -2.77 7.63 3.42
N ASP A 209 -1.44 7.74 3.35
CA ASP A 209 -0.56 6.66 2.88
C ASP A 209 -0.68 5.36 3.73
N SER A 210 -0.81 5.52 5.05
CA SER A 210 -0.97 4.40 5.98
C SER A 210 -2.33 3.73 5.81
N MET A 211 -3.39 4.51 5.62
CA MET A 211 -4.75 4.01 5.37
C MET A 211 -4.84 3.28 4.04
N ASP A 212 -4.22 3.81 2.99
CA ASP A 212 -4.14 3.17 1.68
C ASP A 212 -3.42 1.83 1.77
N SER A 213 -2.23 1.81 2.38
CA SER A 213 -1.47 0.59 2.60
C SER A 213 -2.26 -0.45 3.42
N ALA A 214 -2.93 -0.01 4.50
CA ALA A 214 -3.78 -0.88 5.29
C ALA A 214 -4.97 -1.45 4.51
N THR A 215 -5.59 -0.64 3.64
CA THR A 215 -6.70 -1.08 2.78
C THR A 215 -6.29 -2.24 1.89
N TYR A 216 -5.13 -2.14 1.24
CA TYR A 216 -4.59 -3.19 0.38
C TYR A 216 -4.18 -4.46 1.15
N LEU A 217 -3.70 -4.30 2.39
CA LEU A 217 -3.12 -5.38 3.19
C LEU A 217 -4.11 -6.12 4.08
N THR A 218 -5.27 -5.51 4.38
CA THR A 218 -6.23 -6.05 5.37
C THR A 218 -6.70 -7.46 5.01
N ALA A 219 -7.15 -7.68 3.77
CA ALA A 219 -7.62 -8.99 3.33
C ALA A 219 -6.51 -10.05 3.42
N ALA A 220 -5.27 -9.69 3.06
CA ALA A 220 -4.13 -10.60 3.07
C ALA A 220 -3.72 -11.02 4.49
N TRP A 221 -3.66 -10.09 5.44
CA TRP A 221 -3.30 -10.37 6.84
C TRP A 221 -4.40 -11.11 7.60
N THR A 222 -5.66 -10.83 7.29
CA THR A 222 -6.82 -11.43 7.98
C THR A 222 -7.27 -12.76 7.37
N ALA A 223 -6.60 -13.23 6.30
CA ALA A 223 -6.96 -14.47 5.61
C ALA A 223 -6.81 -15.73 6.47
N THR A 224 -5.89 -15.74 7.45
CA THR A 224 -5.65 -16.89 8.33
C THR A 224 -5.41 -16.46 9.78
N ASP A 225 -5.76 -17.33 10.73
CA ASP A 225 -5.50 -17.09 12.16
C ASP A 225 -4.00 -16.94 12.46
N GLU A 226 -3.15 -17.62 11.69
CA GLU A 226 -1.70 -17.58 11.86
C GLU A 226 -1.11 -16.23 11.45
N ARG A 227 -1.52 -15.69 10.29
CA ARG A 227 -1.13 -14.34 9.86
C ARG A 227 -1.64 -13.29 10.83
N LEU A 228 -2.91 -13.40 11.23
CA LEU A 228 -3.51 -12.47 12.17
C LEU A 228 -2.79 -12.47 13.52
N ALA A 229 -2.45 -13.66 14.04
CA ALA A 229 -1.70 -13.78 15.29
C ALA A 229 -0.28 -13.20 15.16
N ALA A 230 0.39 -13.42 14.04
CA ALA A 230 1.75 -12.95 13.78
C ALA A 230 1.85 -11.42 13.82
N ILE A 231 0.90 -10.70 13.22
CA ILE A 231 0.89 -9.23 13.24
C ILE A 231 0.32 -8.67 14.54
N SER A 232 -0.69 -9.32 15.14
CA SER A 232 -1.36 -8.83 16.35
C SER A 232 -0.43 -8.68 17.55
N GLY A 233 0.40 -9.68 17.84
CA GLY A 233 1.29 -9.68 19.01
C GLY A 233 2.20 -8.45 19.07
N PRO A 234 3.03 -8.21 18.04
CA PRO A 234 3.83 -6.99 17.90
C PRO A 234 3.01 -5.71 17.97
N THR A 235 1.88 -5.60 17.25
CA THR A 235 1.08 -4.37 17.21
C THR A 235 0.49 -4.00 18.56
N PHE A 236 -0.09 -4.96 19.30
CA PHE A 236 -0.64 -4.68 20.62
C PHE A 236 0.44 -4.33 21.66
N LEU A 237 1.60 -4.99 21.59
CA LEU A 237 2.71 -4.65 22.48
C LEU A 237 3.26 -3.26 22.16
N PHE A 238 3.56 -2.99 20.89
CA PHE A 238 4.00 -1.68 20.43
C PHE A 238 3.00 -0.59 20.82
N GLY A 239 1.72 -0.77 20.52
CA GLY A 239 0.68 0.20 20.85
C GLY A 239 0.53 0.43 22.36
N TYR A 240 0.71 -0.61 23.18
CA TYR A 240 0.73 -0.44 24.63
C TYR A 240 1.94 0.40 25.11
N LEU A 241 3.11 0.11 24.56
CA LEU A 241 4.38 0.77 24.88
C LEU A 241 4.38 2.25 24.47
N THR A 242 3.75 2.59 23.34
CA THR A 242 3.72 3.95 22.78
C THR A 242 2.40 4.69 23.01
N GLU A 243 1.52 4.17 23.87
CA GLU A 243 0.24 4.80 24.22
C GLU A 243 -0.74 5.00 23.04
N ARG A 244 -0.61 4.21 21.97
CA ARG A 244 -1.50 4.22 20.79
C ARG A 244 -2.80 3.43 20.99
N LEU A 245 -2.92 2.66 22.09
CA LEU A 245 -4.15 1.98 22.47
C LEU A 245 -5.04 2.90 23.31
N THR A 246 -6.34 2.96 22.99
CA THR A 246 -7.29 3.86 23.67
C THR A 246 -8.35 3.13 24.50
N ASP A 247 -8.66 1.85 24.23
CA ASP A 247 -9.65 1.09 24.99
C ASP A 247 -9.06 0.57 26.32
N GLU A 248 -9.53 1.13 27.45
CA GLU A 248 -9.13 0.73 28.80
C GLU A 248 -9.33 -0.76 29.10
N LYS A 249 -10.34 -1.41 28.50
CA LYS A 249 -10.59 -2.84 28.69
C LYS A 249 -9.56 -3.68 27.96
N GLU A 250 -9.18 -3.29 26.75
CA GLU A 250 -8.15 -3.98 25.96
C GLU A 250 -6.78 -3.84 26.64
N ILE A 251 -6.44 -2.62 27.07
CA ILE A 251 -5.21 -2.35 27.83
C ILE A 251 -5.16 -3.20 29.09
N LYS A 252 -6.28 -3.29 29.82
CA LYS A 252 -6.37 -4.13 31.02
C LYS A 252 -6.17 -5.62 30.70
N ALA A 253 -6.81 -6.12 29.64
CA ALA A 253 -6.68 -7.51 29.21
C ALA A 253 -5.23 -7.84 28.79
N LEU A 254 -4.56 -6.94 28.07
CA LEU A 254 -3.16 -7.08 27.70
C LEU A 254 -2.25 -7.15 28.93
N LYS A 255 -2.45 -6.26 29.91
CA LYS A 255 -1.72 -6.30 31.18
C LYS A 255 -1.89 -7.61 31.93
N GLU A 256 -3.12 -8.11 32.04
CA GLU A 256 -3.41 -9.41 32.67
C GLU A 256 -2.73 -10.55 31.89
N GLY A 257 -2.66 -10.45 30.56
CA GLY A 257 -1.91 -11.36 29.69
C GLY A 257 -0.41 -11.36 29.99
N TYR A 258 0.22 -10.19 30.00
CA TYR A 258 1.65 -10.03 30.32
C TYR A 258 1.99 -10.48 31.73
N GLU A 259 1.11 -10.24 32.72
CA GLU A 259 1.26 -10.76 34.08
C GLU A 259 1.19 -12.29 34.09
N GLY A 260 0.23 -12.86 33.33
CA GLY A 260 0.02 -14.29 33.22
C GLY A 260 1.20 -15.06 32.64
N VAL A 261 1.96 -14.45 31.72
CA VAL A 261 3.18 -15.04 31.14
C VAL A 261 4.48 -14.55 31.82
N GLY A 262 4.37 -13.67 32.82
CA GLY A 262 5.50 -13.26 33.67
C GLY A 262 6.42 -12.18 33.11
N VAL A 263 6.00 -11.43 32.09
CA VAL A 263 6.80 -10.36 31.45
C VAL A 263 6.31 -8.95 31.74
N LEU A 264 5.27 -8.79 32.57
CA LEU A 264 4.70 -7.46 32.85
C LEU A 264 5.73 -6.46 33.38
N ASP A 265 6.63 -6.89 34.28
CA ASP A 265 7.68 -6.01 34.81
C ASP A 265 8.62 -5.53 33.71
N GLU A 266 9.02 -6.42 32.79
CA GLU A 266 9.89 -6.08 31.64
C GLU A 266 9.20 -5.11 30.68
N VAL A 267 7.90 -5.33 30.41
CA VAL A 267 7.07 -4.46 29.58
C VAL A 267 6.92 -3.07 30.18
N GLU A 268 6.66 -2.95 31.49
CA GLU A 268 6.52 -1.65 32.16
C GLU A 268 7.87 -0.92 32.26
N GLU A 269 8.98 -1.65 32.44
CA GLU A 269 10.32 -1.05 32.38
C GLU A 269 10.66 -0.53 30.97
N ALA A 270 10.29 -1.26 29.91
CA ALA A 270 10.45 -0.80 28.53
C ALA A 270 9.60 0.45 28.26
N LYS A 271 8.33 0.44 28.68
CA LYS A 271 7.44 1.61 28.57
C LYS A 271 8.04 2.84 29.24
N ALA A 272 8.59 2.69 30.45
CA ALA A 272 9.24 3.80 31.16
C ALA A 272 10.48 4.33 30.42
N ARG A 273 11.27 3.46 29.76
CA ARG A 273 12.40 3.89 28.92
C ARG A 273 11.94 4.68 27.70
N ILE A 274 10.87 4.24 27.05
CA ILE A 274 10.28 4.90 25.87
C ILE A 274 9.75 6.29 26.25
N SER A 275 8.98 6.41 27.34
CA SER A 275 8.51 7.71 27.81
C SER A 275 9.65 8.67 28.16
N ALA A 276 10.74 8.16 28.76
CA ALA A 276 11.92 8.98 29.03
C ALA A 276 12.62 9.46 27.74
N MET A 277 12.67 8.60 26.71
CA MET A 277 13.23 8.96 25.41
C MET A 277 12.37 9.99 24.68
N GLU A 278 11.05 9.88 24.75
CA GLU A 278 10.11 10.84 24.16
C GLU A 278 10.30 12.26 24.75
N GLU A 279 10.54 12.36 26.06
CA GLU A 279 10.85 13.64 26.73
C GLU A 279 12.18 14.26 26.23
N ASP A 280 13.17 13.43 25.93
CA ASP A 280 14.54 13.83 25.58
C ASP A 280 14.73 14.12 24.08
N VAL A 281 14.30 13.22 23.19
CA VAL A 281 14.60 13.22 21.75
C VAL A 281 13.56 14.00 20.95
N LYS A 282 12.27 13.87 21.31
CA LYS A 282 11.11 14.52 20.66
C LYS A 282 10.96 14.30 19.16
N ASP A 283 11.69 13.36 18.59
CA ASP A 283 11.47 12.86 17.23
C ASP A 283 10.61 11.60 17.33
N PRO A 284 9.35 11.64 16.87
CA PRO A 284 8.45 10.49 16.93
C PRO A 284 9.02 9.26 16.21
N LEU A 285 9.76 9.44 15.10
CA LEU A 285 10.31 8.33 14.32
C LEU A 285 11.42 7.61 15.08
N GLU A 286 12.28 8.35 15.78
CA GLU A 286 13.32 7.73 16.62
C GLU A 286 12.70 7.01 17.84
N VAL A 287 11.63 7.56 18.40
CA VAL A 287 10.89 6.93 19.51
C VAL A 287 10.23 5.64 19.06
N ASP A 288 9.60 5.63 17.88
CA ASP A 288 8.96 4.44 17.31
C ASP A 288 9.97 3.34 16.98
N ALA A 289 11.10 3.69 16.36
CA ALA A 289 12.17 2.74 16.09
C ALA A 289 12.72 2.11 17.39
N PHE A 290 12.87 2.91 18.45
CA PHE A 290 13.29 2.40 19.75
C PHE A 290 12.23 1.50 20.39
N ALA A 291 10.96 1.89 20.36
CA ALA A 291 9.84 1.11 20.88
C ALA A 291 9.65 -0.22 20.13
N LEU A 292 9.87 -0.26 18.81
CA LEU A 292 9.86 -1.49 18.02
C LEU A 292 11.06 -2.40 18.36
N GLY A 293 12.21 -1.82 18.67
CA GLY A 293 13.35 -2.57 19.20
C GLY A 293 13.03 -3.25 20.54
N GLU A 294 12.39 -2.52 21.46
CA GLU A 294 11.92 -3.08 22.74
C GLU A 294 10.84 -4.16 22.53
N THR A 295 9.91 -3.93 21.60
CA THR A 295 8.87 -4.89 21.20
C THR A 295 9.50 -6.21 20.73
N ALA A 296 10.47 -6.15 19.81
CA ALA A 296 11.16 -7.33 19.30
C ALA A 296 11.89 -8.11 20.41
N ASN A 297 12.59 -7.42 21.31
CA ASN A 297 13.32 -8.05 22.42
C ASN A 297 12.38 -8.80 23.38
N ILE A 298 11.23 -8.21 23.72
CA ILE A 298 10.25 -8.82 24.62
C ILE A 298 9.57 -10.02 23.93
N LEU A 299 9.23 -9.90 22.64
CA LEU A 299 8.65 -11.04 21.92
C LEU A 299 9.67 -12.17 21.77
N GLU A 300 10.95 -11.86 21.56
CA GLU A 300 11.99 -12.88 21.53
C GLU A 300 12.11 -13.64 22.85
N SER A 301 12.02 -12.97 24.00
CA SER A 301 12.07 -13.66 25.30
C SER A 301 10.87 -14.59 25.53
N LEU A 302 9.69 -14.23 25.00
CA LEU A 302 8.46 -15.02 25.11
C LEU A 302 8.45 -16.31 24.28
N PHE A 303 9.17 -16.34 23.15
CA PHE A 303 9.13 -17.45 22.19
C PHE A 303 10.43 -18.25 22.07
N SER A 304 11.42 -17.99 22.93
CA SER A 304 12.72 -18.68 22.95
C SER A 304 12.74 -19.99 23.78
N GLU A 305 11.57 -20.50 24.19
CA GLU A 305 11.39 -21.80 24.88
C GLU A 305 10.69 -22.85 24.01
#